data_AF-A0A7S2G8Y1-F1
#
_entry.id   AF-A0A7S2G8Y1-F1
#
_cell.length_a   1.000
_cell.length_b   1.000
_cell.length_c   1.000
_cell.angle_alpha   90.00
_cell.angle_beta   90.00
_cell.angle_gamma   90.00
#
_symmetry.space_group_name_H-M   'P 1'
#
loop_
_entity.id
_entity.type
_entity.pdbx_description
1 polymer ?
#
loop_
_entity_poly.entity_id
_entity_poly.type
_entity_poly.pdbx_seq_one_letter_code
_entity_poly.pdbx_strand_id
1 'polypeptide(L)'
;ADGVVNHMAAAPSSSAQGTGGTYYGPGRKFEPYNYDPEMMHHTSGNSNSNCAVTDYTDLTNVQECDLVGLVDLNTEEDAVRQTIGAYITKLHTLGASGVRIDAAKHINTDSLGAFLGYAPSDMFVFQEVIYGAGEASQPEMYTQNGDVTEFRFGTNLYDNFKPGATGKVQYLSTFGPSWGMIASESAVTFTDNHDTQRSASNVLTYKDGQNYNV
;
A
#
# COMPACT_ATOMS: atom_id res chain seq x y z
N ALA A 1 8.96 3.20 9.61
CA ALA A 1 8.45 1.81 9.77
C ALA A 1 7.63 1.46 8.53
N ASP A 2 7.49 0.18 8.20
CA ASP A 2 6.53 -0.28 7.20
C ASP A 2 5.27 -0.78 7.93
N GLY A 3 4.15 -0.09 7.73
CA GLY A 3 2.90 -0.31 8.44
C GLY A 3 1.92 -1.12 7.58
N VAL A 4 1.88 -2.43 7.83
CA VAL A 4 0.91 -3.34 7.20
C VAL A 4 -0.40 -3.27 7.97
N VAL A 5 -1.34 -2.46 7.49
CA VAL A 5 -2.58 -2.10 8.20
C VAL A 5 -3.85 -2.30 7.38
N ASN A 6 -3.72 -2.67 6.10
CA ASN A 6 -4.85 -3.03 5.25
C ASN A 6 -5.44 -4.40 5.61
N HIS A 7 -4.57 -5.36 5.89
CA HIS A 7 -4.94 -6.77 5.97
C HIS A 7 -4.20 -7.50 7.08
N MET A 8 -4.74 -8.66 7.42
CA MET A 8 -4.08 -9.67 8.24
C MET A 8 -3.55 -10.82 7.37
N ALA A 9 -2.89 -11.80 8.00
CA ALA A 9 -2.43 -12.98 7.28
C ALA A 9 -3.59 -13.74 6.61
N ALA A 10 -3.33 -14.36 5.45
CA ALA A 10 -4.27 -15.28 4.83
C ALA A 10 -4.69 -16.38 5.82
N ALA A 11 -5.99 -16.73 5.83
CA ALA A 11 -6.53 -17.71 6.76
C ALA A 11 -6.04 -19.14 6.41
N PRO A 12 -5.20 -19.78 7.25
CA PRO A 12 -4.70 -21.12 6.98
C PRO A 12 -5.76 -22.19 7.26
N SER A 13 -5.54 -23.41 6.77
CA SER A 13 -6.41 -24.57 7.03
C SER A 13 -6.28 -25.15 8.44
N SER A 14 -5.22 -24.79 9.17
CA SER A 14 -4.98 -25.14 10.57
C SER A 14 -4.31 -23.98 11.30
N SER A 15 -4.36 -23.96 12.63
CA SER A 15 -3.73 -22.89 13.41
C SER A 15 -2.22 -22.82 13.13
N ALA A 16 -1.73 -21.60 12.94
CA ALA A 16 -0.34 -21.26 12.72
C ALA A 16 0.11 -20.20 13.74
N GLN A 17 1.42 -20.11 13.96
CA GLN A 17 2.03 -19.17 14.89
C GLN A 17 2.80 -18.11 14.12
N GLY A 18 2.54 -16.83 14.43
CA GLY A 18 3.29 -15.70 13.91
C GLY A 18 4.65 -15.54 14.59
N THR A 19 5.49 -14.67 14.03
CA THR A 19 6.85 -14.43 14.53
C THR A 19 6.90 -13.84 15.95
N GLY A 20 5.82 -13.16 16.37
CA GLY A 20 5.64 -12.65 17.74
C GLY A 20 5.11 -13.68 18.75
N GLY A 21 4.99 -14.97 18.36
CA GLY A 21 4.48 -16.03 19.22
C GLY A 21 2.96 -16.08 19.35
N THR A 22 2.24 -15.15 18.71
CA THR A 22 0.78 -15.07 18.63
C THR A 22 0.23 -16.02 17.58
N TYR A 23 -1.05 -16.37 17.67
CA TYR A 23 -1.65 -17.40 16.82
C TYR A 23 -2.68 -16.82 15.85
N TYR A 24 -2.75 -17.42 14.67
CA TYR A 24 -3.81 -17.17 13.70
C TYR A 24 -4.29 -18.49 13.14
N GLY A 25 -5.49 -18.53 12.56
CA GLY A 25 -6.08 -19.81 12.19
C GLY A 25 -7.27 -19.75 11.25
N PRO A 26 -7.90 -20.93 11.04
CA PRO A 26 -9.09 -21.05 10.20
C PRO A 26 -10.20 -20.11 10.65
N GLY A 27 -11.00 -19.64 9.69
CA GLY A 27 -12.13 -18.74 9.97
C GLY A 27 -11.68 -17.36 10.43
N ARG A 28 -10.55 -16.84 9.89
CA ARG A 28 -10.12 -15.44 10.06
C ARG A 28 -9.91 -15.01 11.51
N LYS A 29 -9.34 -15.89 12.34
CA LYS A 29 -9.09 -15.65 13.77
C LYS A 29 -7.65 -15.22 14.02
N PHE A 30 -7.47 -14.17 14.81
CA PHE A 30 -6.16 -13.59 15.16
C PHE A 30 -6.05 -13.32 16.67
N GLU A 31 -5.35 -14.19 17.39
CA GLU A 31 -5.23 -14.22 18.85
C GLU A 31 -3.86 -13.68 19.29
N PRO A 32 -3.74 -12.91 20.39
CA PRO A 32 -4.78 -12.55 21.37
C PRO A 32 -5.44 -11.20 21.08
N TYR A 33 -5.18 -10.62 19.91
CA TYR A 33 -5.62 -9.27 19.59
C TYR A 33 -7.13 -9.18 19.32
N ASN A 34 -7.85 -10.31 19.40
CA ASN A 34 -9.31 -10.43 19.30
C ASN A 34 -9.91 -9.67 18.12
N TYR A 35 -9.21 -9.65 16.98
CA TYR A 35 -9.83 -9.29 15.72
C TYR A 35 -10.86 -10.37 15.40
N ASP A 36 -12.13 -10.02 15.60
CA ASP A 36 -13.26 -10.87 15.24
C ASP A 36 -13.41 -10.87 13.71
N PRO A 37 -13.80 -11.99 13.08
CA PRO A 37 -14.19 -12.01 11.67
C PRO A 37 -15.17 -10.90 11.25
N GLU A 38 -16.02 -10.41 12.16
CA GLU A 38 -16.92 -9.26 11.92
C GLU A 38 -16.18 -7.92 11.77
N MET A 39 -14.91 -7.82 12.19
CA MET A 39 -14.03 -6.65 12.00
C MET A 39 -13.27 -6.70 10.66
N MET A 40 -13.58 -7.67 9.81
CA MET A 40 -13.01 -7.85 8.48
C MET A 40 -14.07 -7.54 7.43
N HIS A 41 -13.70 -7.06 6.26
CA HIS A 41 -14.64 -7.06 5.15
C HIS A 41 -15.03 -8.50 4.84
N HIS A 42 -16.33 -8.73 4.65
CA HIS A 42 -16.86 -10.07 4.51
C HIS A 42 -18.15 -10.12 3.69
N THR A 43 -18.41 -11.27 3.10
CA THR A 43 -19.68 -11.56 2.43
C THR A 43 -20.82 -11.43 3.43
N SER A 44 -21.88 -10.70 3.06
CA SER A 44 -23.07 -10.54 3.91
C SER A 44 -23.59 -11.88 4.40
N GLY A 45 -23.69 -12.03 5.73
CA GLY A 45 -24.15 -13.27 6.39
C GLY A 45 -23.08 -14.37 6.52
N ASN A 46 -21.83 -14.10 6.15
CA ASN A 46 -20.72 -15.03 6.34
C ASN A 46 -19.40 -14.30 6.61
N SER A 47 -19.10 -14.01 7.88
CA SER A 47 -17.87 -13.36 8.31
C SER A 47 -16.58 -14.17 8.09
N ASN A 48 -16.69 -15.47 7.77
CA ASN A 48 -15.53 -16.33 7.50
C ASN A 48 -15.02 -16.23 6.05
N SER A 49 -15.64 -15.44 5.18
CA SER A 49 -15.25 -15.31 3.76
C SER A 49 -15.48 -13.90 3.24
N ASN A 50 -14.77 -13.54 2.19
CA ASN A 50 -15.00 -12.31 1.43
C ASN A 50 -14.82 -12.55 -0.07
N CYS A 51 -15.13 -11.55 -0.88
CA CYS A 51 -14.71 -11.47 -2.27
C CYS A 51 -13.19 -11.35 -2.39
N ALA A 52 -12.66 -11.58 -3.60
CA ALA A 52 -11.28 -11.32 -3.95
C ALA A 52 -11.18 -10.07 -4.83
N VAL A 53 -10.04 -9.37 -4.74
CA VAL A 53 -9.72 -8.28 -5.69
C VAL A 53 -9.53 -8.89 -7.08
N THR A 54 -10.45 -8.60 -7.99
CA THR A 54 -10.46 -9.13 -9.36
C THR A 54 -10.80 -8.09 -10.42
N ASP A 55 -11.35 -6.94 -10.02
CA ASP A 55 -11.74 -5.86 -10.91
C ASP A 55 -11.23 -4.52 -10.39
N TYR A 56 -10.10 -4.07 -10.94
CA TYR A 56 -9.50 -2.78 -10.57
C TYR A 56 -10.28 -1.56 -11.11
N THR A 57 -11.35 -1.77 -11.89
CA THR A 57 -12.24 -0.70 -12.35
C THR A 57 -13.43 -0.47 -11.39
N ASP A 58 -13.59 -1.32 -10.37
CA ASP A 58 -14.55 -1.16 -9.28
C ASP A 58 -13.80 -0.78 -7.99
N LEU A 59 -14.04 0.44 -7.51
CA LEU A 59 -13.39 0.96 -6.31
C LEU A 59 -13.69 0.09 -5.07
N THR A 60 -14.93 -0.39 -4.96
CA THR A 60 -15.37 -1.23 -3.83
C THR A 60 -14.65 -2.57 -3.87
N ASN A 61 -14.52 -3.17 -5.07
CA ASN A 61 -13.77 -4.42 -5.20
C ASN A 61 -12.28 -4.25 -4.87
N VAL A 62 -11.68 -3.09 -5.16
CA VAL A 62 -10.29 -2.79 -4.82
C VAL A 62 -10.09 -2.58 -3.32
N GLN A 63 -11.05 -1.94 -2.64
CA GLN A 63 -10.90 -1.47 -1.26
C GLN A 63 -11.56 -2.34 -0.18
N GLU A 64 -12.43 -3.28 -0.57
CA GLU A 64 -13.20 -4.09 0.39
C GLU A 64 -13.11 -5.61 0.13
N CYS A 65 -12.26 -6.06 -0.81
CA CYS A 65 -12.05 -7.47 -1.09
C CYS A 65 -10.64 -7.95 -0.73
N ASP A 66 -10.49 -9.26 -0.50
CA ASP A 66 -9.22 -9.86 -0.11
C ASP A 66 -8.19 -9.77 -1.24
N LEU A 67 -7.13 -8.98 -1.05
CA LEU A 67 -5.99 -8.89 -1.96
C LEU A 67 -5.18 -10.20 -1.88
N VAL A 68 -5.16 -10.98 -2.96
CA VAL A 68 -4.44 -12.26 -3.06
C VAL A 68 -4.69 -13.24 -1.89
N GLY A 69 -5.89 -13.18 -1.30
CA GLY A 69 -6.32 -14.02 -0.18
C GLY A 69 -5.88 -13.53 1.21
N LEU A 70 -5.30 -12.34 1.31
CA LEU A 70 -5.02 -11.66 2.56
C LEU A 70 -6.35 -11.16 3.15
N VAL A 71 -6.57 -11.40 4.44
CA VAL A 71 -7.85 -11.11 5.09
C VAL A 71 -7.97 -9.61 5.29
N ASP A 72 -8.92 -9.00 4.59
CA ASP A 72 -9.07 -7.55 4.51
C ASP A 72 -9.76 -6.96 5.76
N LEU A 73 -9.13 -5.98 6.41
CA LEU A 73 -9.67 -5.32 7.61
C LEU A 73 -10.76 -4.33 7.20
N ASN A 74 -11.89 -4.33 7.92
CA ASN A 74 -12.96 -3.36 7.69
C ASN A 74 -12.56 -2.02 8.36
N THR A 75 -11.89 -1.15 7.62
CA THR A 75 -11.34 0.12 8.14
C THR A 75 -12.40 1.19 8.38
N GLU A 76 -13.64 0.96 7.96
CA GLU A 76 -14.79 1.83 8.20
C GLU A 76 -15.24 1.70 9.67
N GLU A 77 -14.99 0.53 10.28
CA GLU A 77 -15.24 0.27 11.70
C GLU A 77 -14.31 1.07 12.61
N ASP A 78 -14.91 1.75 13.59
CA ASP A 78 -14.18 2.62 14.50
C ASP A 78 -13.18 1.84 15.37
N ALA A 79 -13.53 0.63 15.81
CA ALA A 79 -12.64 -0.23 16.59
C ALA A 79 -11.37 -0.64 15.82
N VAL A 80 -11.49 -0.87 14.51
CA VAL A 80 -10.36 -1.19 13.63
C VAL A 80 -9.45 0.03 13.50
N ARG A 81 -10.02 1.21 13.22
CA ARG A 81 -9.26 2.48 13.12
C ARG A 81 -8.55 2.83 14.41
N GLN A 82 -9.19 2.67 15.57
CA GLN A 82 -8.56 2.90 16.86
C GLN A 82 -7.37 1.95 17.08
N THR A 83 -7.50 0.68 16.71
CA THR A 83 -6.42 -0.30 16.86
C THR A 83 -5.23 0.04 15.96
N ILE A 84 -5.49 0.40 14.69
CA ILE A 84 -4.47 0.85 13.74
C ILE A 84 -3.79 2.14 14.23
N GLY A 85 -4.58 3.13 14.67
CA GLY A 85 -4.07 4.40 15.19
C GLY A 85 -3.20 4.22 16.43
N ALA A 86 -3.60 3.33 17.35
CA ALA A 86 -2.80 2.97 18.52
C ALA A 86 -1.48 2.30 18.13
N TYR A 87 -1.49 1.42 17.12
CA TYR A 87 -0.28 0.81 16.57
C TYR A 87 0.67 1.87 15.98
N ILE A 88 0.17 2.79 15.15
CA ILE A 88 0.97 3.88 14.56
C ILE A 88 1.57 4.78 15.66
N THR A 89 0.76 5.18 16.64
CA THR A 89 1.22 5.95 17.82
C THR A 89 2.30 5.22 18.60
N LYS A 90 2.18 3.88 18.71
CA LYS A 90 3.17 3.05 19.39
C LYS A 90 4.49 3.02 18.62
N LEU A 91 4.47 2.92 17.29
CA LEU A 91 5.70 3.00 16.46
C LEU A 91 6.45 4.30 16.71
N HIS A 92 5.72 5.43 16.74
CA HIS A 92 6.31 6.72 17.05
C HIS A 92 6.93 6.76 18.46
N THR A 93 6.20 6.27 19.47
CA THR A 93 6.70 6.18 20.85
C THR A 93 7.97 5.33 20.97
N LEU A 94 8.14 4.34 20.10
CA LEU A 94 9.35 3.51 20.02
C LEU A 94 10.50 4.19 19.25
N GLY A 95 10.27 5.38 18.68
CA GLY A 95 11.29 6.20 18.02
C GLY A 95 11.21 6.24 16.49
N ALA A 96 10.16 5.69 15.87
CA ALA A 96 9.98 5.82 14.43
C ALA A 96 9.58 7.26 14.05
N SER A 97 10.40 7.92 13.23
CA SER A 97 10.11 9.27 12.70
C SER A 97 9.12 9.29 11.54
N GLY A 98 8.68 8.12 11.06
CA GLY A 98 7.74 8.02 9.96
C GLY A 98 7.26 6.61 9.69
N VAL A 99 6.19 6.51 8.91
CA VAL A 99 5.55 5.25 8.51
C VAL A 99 5.17 5.27 7.03
N ARG A 100 5.53 4.19 6.33
CA ARG A 100 4.95 3.83 5.04
C ARG A 100 3.67 3.06 5.30
N ILE A 101 2.55 3.48 4.73
CA ILE A 101 1.31 2.70 4.77
C ILE A 101 1.33 1.74 3.58
N ASP A 102 1.50 0.46 3.87
CA ASP A 102 1.48 -0.62 2.89
C ASP A 102 0.07 -0.79 2.30
N ALA A 103 0.00 -1.12 1.01
CA ALA A 103 -1.25 -1.41 0.31
C ALA A 103 -2.34 -0.33 0.47
N ALA A 104 -1.97 0.95 0.64
CA ALA A 104 -2.93 2.03 0.88
C ALA A 104 -3.99 2.18 -0.24
N LYS A 105 -3.66 1.80 -1.49
CA LYS A 105 -4.63 1.67 -2.60
C LYS A 105 -5.89 0.87 -2.23
N HIS A 106 -5.75 -0.12 -1.36
CA HIS A 106 -6.78 -1.06 -0.95
C HIS A 106 -7.54 -0.59 0.30
N ILE A 107 -7.28 0.63 0.78
CA ILE A 107 -7.99 1.24 1.91
C ILE A 107 -8.82 2.40 1.39
N ASN A 108 -10.06 2.53 1.87
CA ASN A 108 -10.88 3.72 1.64
C ASN A 108 -10.18 5.00 2.12
N THR A 109 -10.20 6.06 1.33
CA THR A 109 -9.44 7.29 1.61
C THR A 109 -9.87 8.01 2.89
N ASP A 110 -11.15 7.95 3.25
CA ASP A 110 -11.68 8.59 4.45
C ASP A 110 -11.33 7.77 5.69
N SER A 111 -11.43 6.44 5.60
CA SER A 111 -11.00 5.51 6.65
C SER A 111 -9.49 5.62 6.92
N LEU A 112 -8.69 5.71 5.86
CA LEU A 112 -7.25 5.97 5.91
C LEU A 112 -6.93 7.30 6.63
N GLY A 113 -7.56 8.40 6.20
CA GLY A 113 -7.39 9.70 6.85
C GLY A 113 -7.80 9.67 8.32
N ALA A 114 -8.87 8.94 8.66
CA ALA A 114 -9.36 8.84 10.03
C ALA A 114 -8.37 8.12 10.96
N PHE A 115 -7.77 6.99 10.56
CA PHE A 115 -6.75 6.36 11.42
C PHE A 115 -5.39 7.07 11.39
N LEU A 116 -5.06 7.77 10.30
CA LEU A 116 -3.87 8.62 10.24
C LEU A 116 -4.00 9.87 11.11
N GLY A 117 -5.22 10.30 11.45
CA GLY A 117 -5.47 11.36 12.42
C GLY A 117 -4.93 11.07 13.84
N TYR A 118 -4.59 9.80 14.15
CA TYR A 118 -3.92 9.42 15.38
C TYR A 118 -2.39 9.55 15.30
N ALA A 119 -1.81 9.68 14.10
CA ALA A 119 -0.38 9.85 13.93
C ALA A 119 0.07 11.19 14.53
N PRO A 120 1.18 11.22 15.29
CA PRO A 120 1.78 12.47 15.75
C PRO A 120 2.11 13.40 14.59
N SER A 121 1.92 14.71 14.78
CA SER A 121 2.06 15.71 13.70
C SER A 121 3.48 15.83 13.13
N ASP A 122 4.49 15.37 13.88
CA ASP A 122 5.90 15.34 13.47
C ASP A 122 6.31 14.00 12.83
N MET A 123 5.38 13.04 12.69
CA MET A 123 5.61 11.79 12.02
C MET A 123 5.44 11.94 10.50
N PHE A 124 6.46 11.58 9.73
CA PHE A 124 6.37 11.55 8.27
C PHE A 124 5.52 10.35 7.81
N VAL A 125 4.45 10.60 7.08
CA VAL A 125 3.57 9.55 6.54
C VAL A 125 3.62 9.58 5.03
N PHE A 126 3.82 8.40 4.42
CA PHE A 126 3.61 8.24 2.99
C PHE A 126 2.91 6.92 2.68
N GLN A 127 2.19 6.89 1.56
CA GLN A 127 1.20 5.87 1.25
C GLN A 127 1.60 5.11 -0.01
N GLU A 128 1.54 3.78 0.02
CA GLU A 128 1.70 2.98 -1.19
C GLU A 128 0.42 2.96 -2.02
N VAL A 129 0.45 3.66 -3.15
CA VAL A 129 -0.62 3.62 -4.15
C VAL A 129 0.01 3.48 -5.53
N ILE A 130 -0.08 2.29 -6.10
CA ILE A 130 0.44 2.02 -7.45
C ILE A 130 -0.48 2.67 -8.47
N TYR A 131 0.05 3.44 -9.42
CA TYR A 131 -0.78 3.93 -10.53
C TYR A 131 -1.15 2.80 -11.48
N GLY A 132 -2.42 2.71 -11.88
CA GLY A 132 -2.89 1.85 -12.96
C GLY A 132 -3.82 2.61 -13.89
N ALA A 133 -3.53 2.61 -15.19
CA ALA A 133 -4.30 3.38 -16.16
C ALA A 133 -5.74 2.83 -16.26
N GLY A 134 -6.73 3.69 -16.01
CA GLY A 134 -8.15 3.33 -16.05
C GLY A 134 -8.67 2.58 -14.82
N GLU A 135 -7.85 2.38 -13.79
CA GLU A 135 -8.29 1.83 -12.51
C GLU A 135 -9.12 2.85 -11.72
N ALA A 136 -9.99 2.38 -10.83
CA ALA A 136 -10.86 3.26 -10.04
C ALA A 136 -10.14 3.93 -8.86
N SER A 137 -9.10 3.29 -8.31
CA SER A 137 -8.28 3.82 -7.22
C SER A 137 -6.99 4.42 -7.78
N GLN A 138 -6.87 5.75 -7.70
CA GLN A 138 -5.77 6.52 -8.30
C GLN A 138 -4.93 7.24 -7.22
N PRO A 139 -3.60 7.36 -7.37
CA PRO A 139 -2.71 8.01 -6.40
C PRO A 139 -3.16 9.41 -5.96
N GLU A 140 -3.73 10.19 -6.87
CA GLU A 140 -4.18 11.55 -6.63
C GLU A 140 -5.23 11.63 -5.51
N MET A 141 -6.06 10.59 -5.35
CA MET A 141 -7.11 10.50 -4.30
C MET A 141 -6.51 10.46 -2.88
N TYR A 142 -5.26 10.04 -2.74
CA TYR A 142 -4.59 9.79 -1.48
C TYR A 142 -3.72 10.96 -1.00
N THR A 143 -3.47 11.94 -1.86
CA THR A 143 -2.63 13.11 -1.55
C THR A 143 -3.19 13.97 -0.42
N GLN A 144 -4.49 13.88 -0.12
CA GLN A 144 -5.12 14.55 1.02
C GLN A 144 -4.67 13.99 2.39
N ASN A 145 -4.13 12.76 2.42
CA ASN A 145 -3.76 12.03 3.63
C ASN A 145 -2.25 12.01 3.90
N GLY A 146 -1.44 12.65 3.05
CA GLY A 146 0.03 12.66 3.12
C GLY A 146 0.67 12.38 1.77
N ASP A 147 1.98 12.13 1.77
CA ASP A 147 2.70 11.84 0.53
C ASP A 147 2.31 10.46 -0.03
N VAL A 148 2.50 10.27 -1.33
CA VAL A 148 2.12 9.05 -2.05
C VAL A 148 3.29 8.56 -2.90
N THR A 149 3.48 7.26 -2.98
CA THR A 149 4.48 6.64 -3.86
C THR A 149 4.15 6.92 -5.34
N GLU A 150 5.03 7.61 -6.05
CA GLU A 150 4.86 7.88 -7.47
C GLU A 150 5.57 6.81 -8.32
N PHE A 151 4.88 5.69 -8.53
CA PHE A 151 5.42 4.55 -9.30
C PHE A 151 5.73 4.89 -10.76
N ARG A 152 5.05 5.89 -11.35
CA ARG A 152 5.34 6.31 -12.73
C ARG A 152 6.72 6.94 -12.86
N PHE A 153 7.33 7.40 -11.77
CA PHE A 153 8.69 7.93 -11.78
C PHE A 153 9.68 6.89 -12.29
N GLY A 154 9.69 5.69 -11.70
CA GLY A 154 10.57 4.59 -12.09
C GLY A 154 10.30 4.10 -13.52
N THR A 155 9.02 3.99 -13.92
CA THR A 155 8.68 3.54 -15.28
C THR A 155 9.04 4.56 -16.35
N ASN A 156 8.83 5.84 -16.09
CA ASN A 156 9.19 6.91 -17.01
C ASN A 156 10.73 7.06 -17.13
N LEU A 157 11.48 6.85 -16.04
CA LEU A 157 12.94 6.75 -16.12
C LEU A 157 13.37 5.56 -16.98
N TYR A 158 12.80 4.38 -16.73
CA TYR A 158 13.12 3.17 -17.48
C TYR A 158 12.98 3.34 -18.99
N ASP A 159 11.92 4.00 -19.45
CA ASP A 159 11.71 4.24 -20.89
C ASP A 159 12.75 5.16 -21.54
N ASN A 160 13.52 5.90 -20.75
CA ASN A 160 14.61 6.77 -21.23
C ASN A 160 16.00 6.14 -21.12
N PHE A 161 16.21 5.16 -20.24
CA PHE A 161 17.53 4.62 -19.94
C PHE A 161 17.72 3.13 -20.23
N LYS A 162 16.65 2.36 -20.48
CA LYS A 162 16.77 0.93 -20.79
C LYS A 162 17.66 0.68 -22.03
N PRO A 163 18.34 -0.47 -22.12
CA PRO A 163 19.06 -0.84 -23.33
C PRO A 163 18.16 -0.74 -24.57
N GLY A 164 18.58 0.04 -25.58
CA GLY A 164 17.77 0.28 -26.78
C GLY A 164 16.57 1.22 -26.58
N ALA A 165 16.53 1.99 -25.49
CA ALA A 165 15.57 3.07 -25.30
C ALA A 165 15.58 4.03 -26.50
N THR A 166 14.38 4.44 -26.91
CA THR A 166 14.20 5.55 -27.87
C THR A 166 14.13 6.90 -27.14
N GLY A 167 13.88 6.88 -25.83
CA GLY A 167 13.98 8.05 -24.96
C GLY A 167 15.41 8.60 -24.89
N LYS A 168 15.53 9.85 -24.45
CA LYS A 168 16.80 10.58 -24.39
C LYS A 168 16.84 11.39 -23.12
N VAL A 169 18.02 11.49 -22.50
CA VAL A 169 18.25 12.30 -21.28
C VAL A 169 17.73 13.74 -21.43
N GLN A 170 17.84 14.34 -22.62
CA GLN A 170 17.32 15.69 -22.87
C GLN A 170 15.81 15.85 -22.61
N TYR A 171 15.02 14.78 -22.72
CA TYR A 171 13.58 14.83 -22.45
C TYR A 171 13.30 15.01 -20.96
N LEU A 172 14.26 14.68 -20.09
CA LEU A 172 14.09 14.85 -18.64
C LEU A 172 14.07 16.32 -18.20
N SER A 173 14.28 17.27 -19.12
CA SER A 173 14.14 18.71 -18.85
C SER A 173 12.75 19.11 -18.34
N THR A 174 11.71 18.31 -18.61
CA THR A 174 10.35 18.50 -18.08
C THR A 174 9.89 17.37 -17.16
N PHE A 175 10.80 16.49 -16.73
CA PHE A 175 10.49 15.33 -15.92
C PHE A 175 9.84 15.74 -14.60
N GLY A 176 8.67 15.17 -14.30
CA GLY A 176 7.84 15.62 -13.19
C GLY A 176 6.36 15.54 -13.51
N PRO A 177 5.52 16.38 -12.87
CA PRO A 177 4.08 16.37 -13.05
C PRO A 177 3.60 16.51 -14.50
N SER A 178 4.37 17.20 -15.36
CA SER A 178 4.02 17.36 -16.78
C SER A 178 4.01 16.03 -17.57
N TRP A 179 4.56 14.96 -17.00
CA TRP A 179 4.54 13.60 -17.53
C TRP A 179 3.36 12.79 -16.98
N GLY A 180 2.37 13.45 -16.37
CA GLY A 180 1.21 12.83 -15.76
C GLY A 180 1.49 12.26 -14.37
N MET A 181 2.58 12.66 -13.71
CA MET A 181 2.87 12.28 -12.32
C MET A 181 2.14 13.21 -11.34
N ILE A 182 1.96 12.78 -10.09
CA ILE A 182 1.41 13.62 -9.02
C ILE A 182 2.32 14.82 -8.74
N ALA A 183 1.78 15.82 -8.05
CA ALA A 183 2.52 17.03 -7.68
C ALA A 183 3.75 16.69 -6.83
N SER A 184 4.86 17.38 -7.08
CA SER A 184 6.16 17.04 -6.49
C SER A 184 6.17 17.16 -4.97
N GLU A 185 5.39 18.08 -4.41
CA GLU A 185 5.20 18.29 -2.97
C GLU A 185 4.46 17.16 -2.25
N SER A 186 3.89 16.21 -2.98
CA SER A 186 3.16 15.05 -2.42
C SER A 186 3.76 13.72 -2.88
N ALA A 187 4.91 13.73 -3.55
CA ALA A 187 5.46 12.55 -4.22
C ALA A 187 6.64 11.95 -3.46
N VAL A 188 6.55 10.65 -3.14
CA VAL A 188 7.71 9.81 -2.81
C VAL A 188 8.14 9.07 -4.07
N THR A 189 9.28 9.46 -4.64
CA THR A 189 9.80 8.93 -5.90
C THR A 189 10.92 7.92 -5.67
N PHE A 190 11.02 6.92 -6.54
CA PHE A 190 12.07 5.90 -6.52
C PHE A 190 12.24 5.28 -7.91
N THR A 191 13.43 4.71 -8.18
CA THR A 191 13.71 4.02 -9.45
C THR A 191 13.07 2.63 -9.46
N ASP A 192 13.34 1.83 -8.43
CA ASP A 192 12.72 0.55 -8.11
C ASP A 192 12.36 0.51 -6.61
N ASN A 193 11.58 -0.49 -6.22
CA ASN A 193 11.30 -0.81 -4.83
C ASN A 193 11.48 -2.32 -4.58
N HIS A 194 11.17 -2.77 -3.37
CA HIS A 194 11.34 -4.17 -2.99
C HIS A 194 10.47 -5.14 -3.81
N ASP A 195 9.34 -4.70 -4.36
CA ASP A 195 8.52 -5.53 -5.25
C ASP A 195 9.03 -5.48 -6.69
N THR A 196 9.07 -4.28 -7.26
CA THR A 196 9.29 -4.05 -8.70
C THR A 196 10.66 -4.54 -9.15
N GLN A 197 11.69 -4.51 -8.28
CA GLN A 197 13.01 -5.06 -8.63
C GLN A 197 13.05 -6.59 -8.83
N ARG A 198 12.00 -7.29 -8.38
CA ARG A 198 11.83 -8.74 -8.50
C ARG A 198 10.76 -9.13 -9.52
N SER A 199 9.71 -8.32 -9.66
CA SER A 199 8.51 -8.67 -10.42
C SER A 199 8.29 -7.83 -11.69
N ALA A 200 8.74 -6.57 -11.72
CA ALA A 200 8.44 -5.66 -12.80
C ALA A 200 9.47 -5.78 -13.93
N SER A 201 8.99 -5.64 -15.17
CA SER A 201 9.82 -5.65 -16.39
C SER A 201 10.07 -4.25 -16.96
N ASN A 202 9.48 -3.23 -16.36
CA ASN A 202 9.42 -1.86 -16.85
C ASN A 202 10.01 -0.83 -15.86
N VAL A 203 10.94 -1.26 -15.00
CA VAL A 203 11.74 -0.38 -14.14
C VAL A 203 13.21 -0.76 -14.29
N LEU A 204 14.12 0.19 -14.05
CA LEU A 204 15.56 -0.11 -13.96
C LEU A 204 15.83 -0.74 -12.61
N THR A 205 16.70 -1.74 -12.56
CA THR A 205 17.08 -2.43 -11.33
C THR A 205 18.59 -2.56 -11.24
N TYR A 206 19.09 -3.03 -10.09
CA TYR A 206 20.51 -3.37 -9.92
C TYR A 206 21.06 -4.34 -10.99
N LYS A 207 20.20 -5.05 -11.73
CA LYS A 207 20.59 -5.98 -12.81
C LYS A 207 20.94 -5.26 -14.12
N ASP A 208 20.57 -3.98 -14.27
CA ASP A 208 20.77 -3.18 -15.49
C ASP A 208 22.13 -2.45 -15.53
N GLY A 209 22.98 -2.65 -14.52
CA GLY A 209 24.35 -2.17 -14.49
C GLY A 209 24.46 -0.65 -14.62
N GLN A 210 25.22 -0.17 -15.61
CA GLN A 210 25.48 1.27 -15.80
C GLN A 210 24.22 2.09 -16.09
N ASN A 211 23.17 1.47 -16.65
CA ASN A 211 21.92 2.19 -16.92
C ASN A 211 21.13 2.47 -15.63
N TYR A 212 21.39 1.73 -14.55
CA TYR A 212 20.79 1.95 -13.23
C TYR A 212 21.62 2.87 -12.33
N ASN A 213 22.95 2.92 -12.54
CA ASN A 213 23.89 3.72 -11.73
C ASN A 213 24.06 5.16 -12.26
N VAL A 214 23.05 5.71 -12.92
CA VAL A 214 23.08 7.04 -13.56
C VAL A 214 23.11 8.20 -12.56
#